data_AF-A0A967RRM3-F1
#
_entry.id   AF-A0A967RRM3-F1
#
_cell.length_a   1.000
_cell.length_b   1.000
_cell.length_c   1.000
_cell.angle_alpha   90.00
_cell.angle_beta   90.00
_cell.angle_gamma   90.00
#
_symmetry.space_group_name_H-M   'P 1'
#
loop_
_entity.id
_entity.type
_entity.pdbx_description
1 polymer ?
#
loop_
_entity_poly.entity_id
_entity_poly.type
_entity_poly.pdbx_seq_one_letter_code
_entity_poly.pdbx_strand_id
1 'polypeptide(L)'
;MSRLNHVLKALPGTVSGTRQQPLAQQAANVVSDITDVELNRFIWEVPVIKFQDRNVFVSYQKKLAKYVKELISDRWRPLMFPPGKHPREGYRLFIDPTETLYTLARAYKYINPDLQRDVKQYVAQMSSKGSPLAGPVGQRRYDPDEGTVRSLYDVPPESMIQVRDDIVRSDLARLYVFWLWADVTGDWSRIEQNWDFLQKIIDQPPNKMAEDCRNAYLAGLIAYCRIAFRMRDVKAVEKGLNTAQRAFRERLEYEYAYTRGGLITQVPVLRTIFGRWRNLTPEVGRLCSAYALQTHKHLMDVYIDYHRPTWYLAWNVETMWRNECPFAFPTMSAEVFAARAFILREPAEKLKGFLDIPWCKADLFYIQKLLFIIEAHGEVFWQTYNRNLPLTTASPVWPEGELSQSQSKLVR
;
A
#
# COMPACT_ATOMS: atom_id res chain seq x y z
N MET A 1 11.16 -28.07 -15.59
CA MET A 1 12.19 -27.75 -14.56
C MET A 1 12.92 -29.01 -14.04
N SER A 2 13.31 -29.99 -14.88
CA SER A 2 14.05 -31.17 -14.39
C SER A 2 15.57 -30.96 -14.29
N ARG A 3 16.14 -30.04 -15.09
CA ARG A 3 17.59 -29.87 -15.26
C ARG A 3 18.37 -29.40 -14.02
N LEU A 4 17.72 -28.80 -13.02
CA LEU A 4 18.40 -28.27 -11.82
C LEU A 4 18.02 -28.99 -10.52
N ASN A 5 17.22 -30.06 -10.59
CA ASN A 5 16.80 -30.77 -9.39
C ASN A 5 17.97 -31.38 -8.60
N HIS A 6 19.06 -31.76 -9.27
CA HIS A 6 20.27 -32.26 -8.61
C HIS A 6 21.01 -31.15 -7.85
N VAL A 7 21.06 -29.93 -8.38
CA VAL A 7 21.64 -28.77 -7.69
C VAL A 7 20.80 -28.40 -6.47
N LEU A 8 19.47 -28.37 -6.60
CA LEU A 8 18.57 -28.07 -5.48
C LEU A 8 18.68 -29.10 -4.34
N LYS A 9 18.95 -30.36 -4.66
CA LYS A 9 19.20 -31.43 -3.67
C LYS A 9 20.58 -31.33 -3.00
N ALA A 10 21.54 -30.67 -3.66
CA ALA A 10 22.92 -30.50 -3.18
C ALA A 10 23.14 -29.19 -2.40
N LEU A 11 22.16 -28.28 -2.41
CA LEU A 11 22.21 -27.09 -1.56
C LEU A 11 22.16 -27.52 -0.08
N PRO A 12 22.84 -26.79 0.82
CA PRO A 12 22.71 -27.02 2.26
C PRO A 12 21.22 -27.05 2.62
N GLY A 13 20.85 -27.99 3.50
CA GLY A 13 19.45 -28.36 3.79
C GLY A 13 18.51 -27.16 4.01
N THR A 14 17.20 -27.42 4.01
CA THR A 14 16.19 -26.36 4.06
C THR A 14 16.47 -25.40 5.22
N VAL A 15 16.53 -24.10 4.92
CA VAL A 15 16.73 -23.06 5.94
C VAL A 15 15.39 -22.78 6.61
N SER A 16 15.34 -22.86 7.94
CA SER A 16 14.12 -22.58 8.69
C SER A 16 13.66 -21.12 8.53
N GLY A 17 12.36 -20.89 8.51
CA GLY A 17 11.78 -19.56 8.24
C GLY A 17 11.74 -19.18 6.75
N THR A 18 12.01 -20.13 5.86
CA THR A 18 11.86 -19.95 4.39
C THR A 18 10.55 -20.55 3.90
N ARG A 19 10.25 -20.41 2.61
CA ARG A 19 9.05 -21.05 2.01
C ARG A 19 9.12 -22.58 2.04
N GLN A 20 10.33 -23.12 1.98
CA GLN A 20 10.57 -24.56 1.99
C GLN A 20 10.44 -25.17 3.39
N GLN A 21 10.69 -24.38 4.44
CA GLN A 21 10.59 -24.81 5.83
C GLN A 21 10.02 -23.68 6.70
N PRO A 22 8.70 -23.41 6.62
CA PRO A 22 8.05 -22.41 7.44
C PRO A 22 8.01 -22.78 8.91
N LEU A 23 8.04 -21.78 9.79
CA LEU A 23 7.89 -21.93 11.24
C LEU A 23 6.41 -21.92 11.67
N ALA A 24 5.56 -22.67 10.98
CA ALA A 24 4.09 -22.53 11.09
C ALA A 24 3.55 -22.73 12.52
N GLN A 25 4.01 -23.77 13.24
CA GLN A 25 3.54 -24.01 14.61
C GLN A 25 3.99 -22.91 15.58
N GLN A 26 5.23 -22.45 15.47
CA GLN A 26 5.74 -21.35 16.29
C GLN A 26 4.98 -20.06 16.01
N ALA A 27 4.69 -19.79 14.74
CA ALA A 27 3.89 -18.65 14.32
C ALA A 27 2.48 -18.69 14.92
N ALA A 28 1.79 -19.83 14.83
CA ALA A 28 0.45 -20.00 15.40
C ALA A 28 0.46 -19.77 16.93
N ASN A 29 1.45 -20.31 17.65
CA ASN A 29 1.56 -20.13 19.10
C ASN A 29 1.78 -18.66 19.49
N VAL A 30 2.65 -17.93 18.76
CA VAL A 30 2.90 -16.51 19.06
C VAL A 30 1.66 -15.67 18.77
N VAL A 31 0.93 -15.98 17.69
CA VAL A 31 -0.25 -15.20 17.28
C VAL A 31 -1.46 -15.49 18.16
N SER A 32 -1.59 -16.68 18.75
CA SER A 32 -2.67 -16.99 19.69
C SER A 32 -2.63 -16.17 20.97
N ASP A 33 -1.45 -15.66 21.35
CA ASP A 33 -1.27 -14.82 22.54
C ASP A 33 -1.70 -13.37 22.30
N ILE A 34 -1.95 -12.97 21.05
CA ILE A 34 -2.34 -11.60 20.69
C ILE A 34 -3.85 -11.43 20.84
N THR A 35 -4.25 -10.56 21.76
CA THR A 35 -5.66 -10.29 22.07
C THR A 35 -6.37 -9.51 20.96
N ASP A 36 -7.68 -9.70 20.83
CA ASP A 36 -8.51 -8.91 19.91
C ASP A 36 -8.50 -7.41 20.25
N VAL A 37 -8.46 -7.06 21.54
CA VAL A 37 -8.36 -5.67 22.01
C VAL A 37 -7.08 -5.02 21.49
N GLU A 38 -5.96 -5.75 21.52
CA GLU A 38 -4.71 -5.27 20.97
C GLU A 38 -4.77 -5.10 19.45
N LEU A 39 -5.34 -6.05 18.71
CA LEU A 39 -5.51 -5.92 17.25
C LEU A 39 -6.44 -4.76 16.87
N ASN A 40 -7.48 -4.50 17.65
CA ASN A 40 -8.45 -3.44 17.39
C ASN A 40 -7.82 -2.04 17.36
N ARG A 41 -6.69 -1.81 18.05
CA ARG A 41 -6.00 -0.50 17.97
C ARG A 41 -5.50 -0.19 16.55
N PHE A 42 -5.13 -1.20 15.77
CA PHE A 42 -4.70 -1.02 14.38
C PHE A 42 -5.88 -0.73 13.44
N ILE A 43 -7.10 -1.05 13.86
CA ILE A 43 -8.34 -0.70 13.16
C ILE A 43 -8.73 0.73 13.49
N TRP A 44 -8.77 1.07 14.78
CA TRP A 44 -9.37 2.33 15.20
C TRP A 44 -8.39 3.49 15.26
N GLU A 45 -7.08 3.27 15.30
CA GLU A 45 -6.13 4.38 15.35
C GLU A 45 -5.66 4.82 13.97
N VAL A 46 -5.65 6.13 13.72
CA VAL A 46 -5.14 6.76 12.50
C VAL A 46 -3.87 7.55 12.78
N PRO A 47 -2.93 7.62 11.81
CA PRO A 47 -1.71 8.38 11.99
C PRO A 47 -1.97 9.89 11.91
N VAL A 48 -1.48 10.63 12.89
CA VAL A 48 -1.39 12.10 12.88
C VAL A 48 0.07 12.49 12.95
N ILE A 49 0.47 13.32 11.99
CA ILE A 49 1.86 13.73 11.86
C ILE A 49 1.96 15.16 12.36
N LYS A 50 2.75 15.36 13.42
CA LYS A 50 3.04 16.69 13.96
C LYS A 50 4.45 17.10 13.52
N PHE A 51 4.54 18.29 12.97
CA PHE A 51 5.82 18.87 12.54
C PHE A 51 6.25 19.94 13.55
N GLN A 52 7.49 19.85 14.02
CA GLN A 52 8.07 20.90 14.87
C GLN A 52 8.41 22.14 14.04
N ASP A 53 9.05 21.92 12.89
CA ASP A 53 9.35 22.96 11.91
C ASP A 53 8.91 22.48 10.52
N ARG A 54 8.06 23.26 9.84
CA ARG A 54 7.63 22.93 8.47
C ARG A 54 8.65 23.36 7.41
N ASN A 55 9.56 24.28 7.76
CA ASN A 55 10.55 24.81 6.81
C ASN A 55 11.51 23.72 6.32
N VAL A 56 11.79 22.71 7.13
CA VAL A 56 12.71 21.60 6.80
C VAL A 56 12.28 20.82 5.56
N PHE A 57 11.00 20.82 5.19
CA PHE A 57 10.48 20.08 4.03
C PHE A 57 9.81 20.95 2.97
N VAL A 58 9.91 22.28 3.04
CA VAL A 58 9.30 23.20 2.05
C VAL A 58 9.77 22.89 0.62
N SER A 59 11.02 22.49 0.42
CA SER A 59 11.54 22.11 -0.90
C SER A 59 10.82 20.87 -1.47
N TYR A 60 10.56 19.86 -0.63
CA TYR A 60 9.78 18.67 -0.99
C TYR A 60 8.31 18.99 -1.20
N GLN A 61 7.74 19.89 -0.41
CA GLN A 61 6.36 20.35 -0.57
C GLN A 61 6.16 21.08 -1.91
N LYS A 62 7.12 21.92 -2.32
CA LYS A 62 7.12 22.57 -3.64
C LYS A 62 7.21 21.54 -4.78
N LYS A 63 8.08 20.54 -4.65
CA LYS A 63 8.16 19.41 -5.60
C LYS A 63 6.84 18.65 -5.65
N LEU A 64 6.27 18.31 -4.49
CA LEU A 64 4.98 17.63 -4.39
C LEU A 64 3.89 18.40 -5.13
N ALA A 65 3.75 19.70 -4.86
CA ALA A 65 2.77 20.54 -5.54
C ALA A 65 2.97 20.56 -7.06
N LYS A 66 4.22 20.64 -7.54
CA LYS A 66 4.54 20.56 -8.98
C LYS A 66 4.04 19.25 -9.61
N TYR A 67 4.36 18.10 -9.00
CA TYR A 67 3.99 16.80 -9.57
C TYR A 67 2.50 16.47 -9.38
N VAL A 68 1.86 16.95 -8.32
CA VAL A 68 0.40 16.85 -8.19
C VAL A 68 -0.29 17.69 -9.26
N LYS A 69 0.22 18.89 -9.57
CA LYS A 69 -0.29 19.73 -10.65
C LYS A 69 -0.17 19.04 -12.01
N GLU A 70 0.97 18.39 -12.29
CA GLU A 70 1.14 17.56 -13.49
C GLU A 70 0.17 16.38 -13.51
N LEU A 71 -0.03 15.70 -12.38
CA LEU A 71 -0.94 14.55 -12.30
C LEU A 71 -2.38 14.93 -12.64
N ILE A 72 -2.86 16.10 -12.22
CA ILE A 72 -4.25 16.54 -12.47
C ILE A 72 -4.40 17.41 -13.73
N SER A 73 -3.32 17.72 -14.45
CA SER A 73 -3.40 18.59 -15.64
C SER A 73 -4.06 17.91 -16.84
N ASP A 74 -4.15 16.58 -16.84
CA ASP A 74 -4.71 15.80 -17.94
C ASP A 74 -5.26 14.46 -17.43
N ARG A 75 -5.92 13.71 -18.31
CA ARG A 75 -6.15 12.27 -18.14
C ARG A 75 -4.91 11.55 -18.62
N TRP A 76 -4.21 10.85 -17.73
CA TRP A 76 -3.00 10.10 -18.07
C TRP A 76 -3.31 8.63 -18.31
N ARG A 77 -2.94 8.11 -19.49
CA ARG A 77 -2.96 6.67 -19.77
C ARG A 77 -2.10 5.92 -18.76
N PRO A 78 -2.34 4.63 -18.51
CA PRO A 78 -1.40 3.79 -17.76
C PRO A 78 0.03 3.86 -18.32
N LEU A 79 1.04 3.66 -17.48
CA LEU A 79 2.42 3.58 -17.95
C LEU A 79 2.63 2.26 -18.67
N MET A 80 2.90 2.30 -19.96
CA MET A 80 3.55 1.20 -20.66
C MET A 80 5.03 1.24 -20.29
N PHE A 81 5.56 0.16 -19.71
CA PHE A 81 6.96 -0.04 -19.32
C PHE A 81 7.67 -0.89 -20.38
N PRO A 82 8.94 -0.62 -20.72
CA PRO A 82 9.51 -1.11 -21.97
C PRO A 82 9.70 -2.63 -21.93
N PRO A 83 9.55 -3.30 -23.09
CA PRO A 83 9.69 -4.74 -23.16
C PRO A 83 11.13 -5.20 -22.93
N GLY A 84 11.28 -6.43 -22.46
CA GLY A 84 12.56 -7.07 -22.15
C GLY A 84 13.15 -7.94 -23.27
N LYS A 85 14.05 -8.86 -22.88
CA LYS A 85 14.88 -9.71 -23.78
C LYS A 85 14.07 -10.71 -24.61
N HIS A 86 12.97 -11.25 -24.08
CA HIS A 86 12.06 -12.06 -24.88
C HIS A 86 11.06 -11.12 -25.58
N PRO A 87 11.15 -10.98 -26.92
CA PRO A 87 10.56 -9.88 -27.65
C PRO A 87 9.06 -10.10 -27.69
N ARG A 88 8.35 -9.57 -26.70
CA ARG A 88 6.92 -9.29 -26.69
C ARG A 88 6.46 -8.76 -25.33
N GLU A 89 7.00 -9.16 -24.18
CA GLU A 89 6.34 -8.80 -22.91
C GLU A 89 6.64 -7.37 -22.44
N GLY A 90 5.65 -6.47 -22.56
CA GLY A 90 5.64 -5.14 -21.96
C GLY A 90 4.68 -5.09 -20.77
N TYR A 91 4.98 -4.26 -19.77
CA TYR A 91 4.17 -4.20 -18.55
C TYR A 91 3.40 -2.89 -18.47
N ARG A 92 2.12 -2.95 -18.11
CA ARG A 92 1.27 -1.79 -17.92
C ARG A 92 1.05 -1.52 -16.44
N LEU A 93 1.49 -0.36 -15.96
CA LEU A 93 1.41 0.08 -14.57
C LEU A 93 0.43 1.26 -14.44
N PHE A 94 -0.02 1.55 -13.21
CA PHE A 94 -1.03 2.59 -12.94
C PHE A 94 -2.36 2.34 -13.65
N ILE A 95 -2.72 1.06 -13.80
CA ILE A 95 -3.95 0.66 -14.46
C ILE A 95 -5.17 0.81 -13.56
N ASP A 96 -5.02 0.81 -12.23
CA ASP A 96 -6.12 0.93 -11.28
C ASP A 96 -6.39 2.41 -10.98
N PRO A 97 -7.57 2.97 -11.34
CA PRO A 97 -7.89 4.38 -11.08
C PRO A 97 -7.83 4.77 -9.61
N THR A 98 -7.97 3.82 -8.69
CA THR A 98 -7.86 4.08 -7.25
C THR A 98 -6.41 4.32 -6.81
N GLU A 99 -5.39 3.97 -7.60
CA GLU A 99 -4.00 4.38 -7.31
C GLU A 99 -3.81 5.89 -7.44
N THR A 100 -4.44 6.49 -8.45
CA THR A 100 -4.46 7.96 -8.63
C THR A 100 -5.18 8.60 -7.44
N LEU A 101 -6.37 8.10 -7.09
CA LEU A 101 -7.12 8.63 -5.94
C LEU A 101 -6.35 8.48 -4.62
N TYR A 102 -5.70 7.35 -4.38
CA TYR A 102 -4.88 7.13 -3.19
C TYR A 102 -3.73 8.14 -3.08
N THR A 103 -3.04 8.37 -4.20
CA THR A 103 -1.94 9.34 -4.30
C THR A 103 -2.42 10.76 -3.99
N LEU A 104 -3.55 11.16 -4.58
CA LEU A 104 -4.17 12.47 -4.35
C LEU A 104 -4.66 12.63 -2.92
N ALA A 105 -5.30 11.61 -2.35
CA ALA A 105 -5.81 11.64 -0.97
C ALA A 105 -4.66 11.83 0.03
N ARG A 106 -3.53 11.11 -0.13
CA ARG A 106 -2.36 11.30 0.74
C ARG A 106 -1.71 12.66 0.56
N ALA A 107 -1.67 13.18 -0.68
CA ALA A 107 -1.09 14.50 -0.96
C ALA A 107 -1.93 15.67 -0.44
N TYR A 108 -3.25 15.48 -0.34
CA TYR A 108 -4.22 16.54 -0.09
C TYR A 108 -3.86 17.46 1.09
N LYS A 109 -3.46 16.90 2.24
CA LYS A 109 -3.11 17.67 3.45
C LYS A 109 -1.79 18.46 3.36
N TYR A 110 -0.97 18.21 2.34
CA TYR A 110 0.36 18.82 2.18
C TYR A 110 0.45 19.82 1.04
N ILE A 111 -0.61 19.98 0.24
CA ILE A 111 -0.67 20.95 -0.84
C ILE A 111 -1.41 22.22 -0.39
N ASN A 112 -1.20 23.33 -1.11
CA ASN A 112 -1.84 24.59 -0.78
C ASN A 112 -3.36 24.56 -1.11
N PRO A 113 -4.16 25.46 -0.52
CA PRO A 113 -5.63 25.46 -0.70
C PRO A 113 -6.12 25.58 -2.15
N ASP A 114 -5.41 26.32 -3.00
CA ASP A 114 -5.80 26.43 -4.42
C ASP A 114 -5.65 25.08 -5.12
N LEU A 115 -4.51 24.41 -4.93
CA LEU A 115 -4.30 23.08 -5.50
C LEU A 115 -5.23 22.03 -4.87
N GLN A 116 -5.62 22.18 -3.60
CA GLN A 116 -6.65 21.32 -2.98
C GLN A 116 -8.01 21.46 -3.68
N ARG A 117 -8.41 22.67 -4.07
CA ARG A 117 -9.64 22.91 -4.84
C ARG A 117 -9.54 22.26 -6.21
N ASP A 118 -8.42 22.43 -6.91
CA ASP A 118 -8.19 21.83 -8.23
C ASP A 118 -8.22 20.29 -8.16
N VAL A 119 -7.60 19.70 -7.13
CA VAL A 119 -7.63 18.25 -6.89
C VAL A 119 -9.05 17.75 -6.61
N LYS A 120 -9.84 18.47 -5.81
CA LYS A 120 -11.27 18.13 -5.59
C LYS A 120 -12.07 18.16 -6.89
N GLN A 121 -11.88 19.20 -7.70
CA GLN A 121 -12.54 19.33 -8.99
C GLN A 121 -12.16 18.18 -9.93
N TYR A 122 -10.87 17.83 -10.00
CA TYR A 122 -10.38 16.69 -10.79
C TYR A 122 -10.99 15.36 -10.34
N VAL A 123 -11.04 15.08 -9.04
CA VAL A 123 -11.65 13.84 -8.51
C VAL A 123 -13.16 13.80 -8.76
N ALA A 124 -13.86 14.95 -8.68
CA ALA A 124 -15.27 15.04 -9.04
C ALA A 124 -15.50 14.71 -10.52
N GLN A 125 -14.64 15.22 -11.42
CA GLN A 125 -14.66 14.85 -12.84
C GLN A 125 -14.40 13.36 -13.04
N MET A 126 -13.39 12.79 -12.39
CA MET A 126 -13.12 11.33 -12.45
C MET A 126 -14.28 10.48 -11.94
N SER A 127 -15.11 11.00 -11.03
CA SER A 127 -16.25 10.31 -10.43
C SER A 127 -17.56 10.47 -11.23
N SER A 128 -17.59 11.35 -12.24
CA SER A 128 -18.74 11.53 -13.12
C SER A 128 -19.10 10.25 -13.87
N LYS A 129 -20.36 10.15 -14.33
CA LYS A 129 -20.85 8.99 -15.09
C LYS A 129 -19.97 8.71 -16.31
N GLY A 130 -19.53 7.46 -16.45
CA GLY A 130 -18.65 7.02 -17.54
C GLY A 130 -17.15 7.25 -17.29
N SER A 131 -16.78 7.99 -16.24
CA SER A 131 -15.37 8.24 -15.91
C SER A 131 -14.74 7.11 -15.07
N PRO A 132 -13.40 7.06 -14.92
CA PRO A 132 -12.71 5.91 -14.31
C PRO A 132 -13.06 5.63 -12.84
N LEU A 133 -13.52 6.62 -12.08
CA LEU A 133 -14.00 6.43 -10.71
C LEU A 133 -15.53 6.34 -10.61
N ALA A 134 -16.27 6.21 -11.71
CA ALA A 134 -17.72 6.05 -11.68
C ALA A 134 -18.16 4.79 -10.92
N GLY A 135 -19.33 4.86 -10.27
CA GLY A 135 -19.93 3.77 -9.49
C GLY A 135 -19.42 3.69 -8.04
N PRO A 136 -19.82 2.69 -7.24
CA PRO A 136 -19.48 2.62 -5.83
C PRO A 136 -17.97 2.47 -5.57
N VAL A 137 -17.31 1.59 -6.32
CA VAL A 137 -15.88 1.22 -6.14
C VAL A 137 -14.98 1.62 -7.31
N GLY A 138 -15.48 2.43 -8.25
CA GLY A 138 -14.76 2.82 -9.45
C GLY A 138 -14.62 1.68 -10.45
N GLN A 139 -14.14 2.00 -11.65
CA GLN A 139 -13.84 0.99 -12.67
C GLN A 139 -12.61 0.17 -12.25
N ARG A 140 -12.53 -1.08 -12.71
CA ARG A 140 -11.39 -1.94 -12.35
C ARG A 140 -10.07 -1.47 -12.96
N ARG A 141 -10.12 -0.97 -14.19
CA ARG A 141 -8.96 -0.50 -14.93
C ARG A 141 -9.29 0.79 -15.67
N TYR A 142 -8.28 1.61 -15.93
CA TYR A 142 -8.36 2.62 -16.99
C TYR A 142 -8.50 1.94 -18.35
N ASP A 143 -9.13 2.65 -19.30
CA ASP A 143 -8.95 2.38 -20.71
C ASP A 143 -7.47 2.68 -21.07
N PRO A 144 -6.73 1.71 -21.64
CA PRO A 144 -5.32 1.91 -21.94
C PRO A 144 -5.06 2.93 -23.05
N ASP A 145 -6.05 3.22 -23.89
CA ASP A 145 -5.94 4.10 -25.04
C ASP A 145 -6.48 5.52 -24.77
N GLU A 146 -7.09 5.75 -23.60
CA GLU A 146 -7.66 7.05 -23.24
C GLU A 146 -6.68 7.95 -22.50
N GLY A 147 -6.51 9.18 -23.00
CA GLY A 147 -5.73 10.24 -22.35
C GLY A 147 -4.36 10.47 -22.98
N THR A 148 -3.46 11.10 -22.23
CA THR A 148 -2.09 11.44 -22.63
C THR A 148 -1.09 10.37 -22.19
N VAL A 149 -0.12 10.09 -23.05
CA VAL A 149 0.96 9.13 -22.81
C VAL A 149 1.89 9.65 -21.72
N ARG A 150 2.16 8.81 -20.72
CA ARG A 150 3.08 9.17 -19.63
C ARG A 150 4.52 8.71 -19.79
N SER A 151 4.81 7.77 -20.71
CA SER A 151 6.17 7.31 -20.98
C SER A 151 7.07 8.44 -21.48
N LEU A 152 8.37 8.33 -21.18
CA LEU A 152 9.41 9.27 -21.66
C LEU A 152 10.08 8.79 -22.96
N TYR A 153 9.48 7.79 -23.61
CA TYR A 153 9.95 7.16 -24.82
C TYR A 153 8.75 6.69 -25.65
N ASP A 154 9.00 6.41 -26.93
CA ASP A 154 8.00 5.91 -27.86
C ASP A 154 7.71 4.44 -27.59
N VAL A 155 6.46 4.15 -27.25
CA VAL A 155 6.01 2.78 -26.99
C VAL A 155 5.83 2.08 -28.34
N PRO A 156 6.43 0.89 -28.55
CA PRO A 156 6.17 0.11 -29.76
C PRO A 156 4.67 -0.17 -29.92
N PRO A 157 4.16 -0.33 -31.16
CA PRO A 157 2.77 -0.71 -31.38
C PRO A 157 2.39 -1.97 -30.61
N GLU A 158 1.16 -2.06 -30.08
CA GLU A 158 0.70 -3.24 -29.33
C GLU A 158 0.78 -4.53 -30.16
N SER A 159 0.69 -4.45 -31.49
CA SER A 159 0.91 -5.60 -32.38
C SER A 159 2.32 -6.23 -32.27
N MET A 160 3.29 -5.48 -31.74
CA MET A 160 4.67 -5.93 -31.52
C MET A 160 4.94 -6.37 -30.08
N ILE A 161 4.00 -6.10 -29.15
CA ILE A 161 4.19 -6.38 -27.71
C ILE A 161 2.96 -7.08 -27.10
N GLN A 162 3.20 -8.19 -26.42
CA GLN A 162 2.29 -8.77 -25.46
C GLN A 162 2.24 -7.92 -24.18
N VAL A 163 1.18 -7.15 -24.01
CA VAL A 163 0.99 -6.30 -22.83
C VAL A 163 0.50 -7.11 -21.63
N ARG A 164 1.12 -6.88 -20.48
CA ARG A 164 0.78 -7.48 -19.18
C ARG A 164 0.40 -6.40 -18.19
N ASP A 165 -0.85 -6.41 -17.78
CA ASP A 165 -1.38 -5.52 -16.77
C ASP A 165 -0.85 -5.87 -15.37
N ASP A 166 -0.61 -4.86 -14.54
CA ASP A 166 -0.30 -5.06 -13.13
C ASP A 166 -1.50 -5.60 -12.33
N ILE A 167 -1.25 -5.92 -11.05
CA ILE A 167 -2.28 -6.36 -10.11
C ILE A 167 -3.11 -5.16 -9.67
N VAL A 168 -4.43 -5.25 -9.88
CA VAL A 168 -5.42 -4.28 -9.39
C VAL A 168 -5.90 -4.64 -7.98
N ARG A 169 -6.39 -3.65 -7.23
CA ARG A 169 -7.04 -3.90 -5.93
C ARG A 169 -8.38 -4.62 -6.12
N SER A 170 -8.73 -5.51 -5.20
CA SER A 170 -10.10 -6.02 -5.07
C SER A 170 -11.06 -4.90 -4.69
N ASP A 171 -12.37 -5.12 -4.85
CA ASP A 171 -13.35 -4.09 -4.53
C ASP A 171 -13.33 -3.73 -3.03
N LEU A 172 -13.09 -4.73 -2.17
CA LEU A 172 -12.89 -4.50 -0.72
C LEU A 172 -11.66 -3.66 -0.43
N ALA A 173 -10.52 -3.97 -1.06
CA ALA A 173 -9.28 -3.22 -0.86
C ALA A 173 -9.40 -1.75 -1.29
N ARG A 174 -10.26 -1.45 -2.26
CA ARG A 174 -10.54 -0.08 -2.71
C ARG A 174 -11.29 0.75 -1.68
N LEU A 175 -12.00 0.13 -0.74
CA LEU A 175 -12.69 0.87 0.33
C LEU A 175 -11.71 1.73 1.13
N TYR A 176 -10.46 1.29 1.30
CA TYR A 176 -9.44 2.09 1.97
C TYR A 176 -9.15 3.41 1.27
N VAL A 177 -9.07 3.37 -0.06
CA VAL A 177 -8.81 4.57 -0.86
C VAL A 177 -9.96 5.55 -0.76
N PHE A 178 -11.20 5.07 -0.88
CA PHE A 178 -12.39 5.93 -0.77
C PHE A 178 -12.59 6.48 0.64
N TRP A 179 -12.39 5.65 1.68
CA TRP A 179 -12.40 6.09 3.07
C TRP A 179 -11.34 7.18 3.30
N LEU A 180 -10.10 6.96 2.84
CA LEU A 180 -9.02 7.93 3.01
C LEU A 180 -9.36 9.26 2.33
N TRP A 181 -9.87 9.22 1.10
CA TRP A 181 -10.34 10.43 0.40
C TRP A 181 -11.44 11.15 1.20
N ALA A 182 -12.45 10.43 1.67
CA ALA A 182 -13.54 11.01 2.44
C ALA A 182 -13.07 11.62 3.77
N ASP A 183 -12.16 10.95 4.48
CA ASP A 183 -11.61 11.44 5.76
C ASP A 183 -10.74 12.69 5.60
N VAL A 184 -9.88 12.76 4.56
CA VAL A 184 -8.99 13.92 4.38
C VAL A 184 -9.69 15.12 3.74
N THR A 185 -10.77 14.91 2.99
CA THR A 185 -11.47 15.98 2.27
C THR A 185 -12.80 16.41 2.88
N GLY A 186 -13.38 15.57 3.74
CA GLY A 186 -14.74 15.71 4.26
C GLY A 186 -15.84 15.25 3.29
N ASP A 187 -15.51 14.78 2.08
CA ASP A 187 -16.50 14.35 1.10
C ASP A 187 -16.88 12.87 1.29
N TRP A 188 -17.93 12.65 2.08
CA TRP A 188 -18.49 11.32 2.37
C TRP A 188 -19.66 10.93 1.48
N SER A 189 -20.10 11.84 0.61
CA SER A 189 -21.35 11.73 -0.17
C SER A 189 -21.44 10.40 -0.94
N ARG A 190 -20.34 10.03 -1.62
CA ARG A 190 -20.24 8.78 -2.37
C ARG A 190 -20.43 7.54 -1.49
N ILE A 191 -19.78 7.51 -0.34
CA ILE A 191 -19.83 6.35 0.57
C ILE A 191 -21.24 6.23 1.15
N GLU A 192 -21.79 7.35 1.62
CA GLU A 192 -23.13 7.43 2.22
C GLU A 192 -24.21 6.98 1.21
N GLN A 193 -24.16 7.46 -0.03
CA GLN A 193 -25.12 7.09 -1.09
C GLN A 193 -25.04 5.63 -1.51
N ASN A 194 -23.90 4.95 -1.31
CA ASN A 194 -23.68 3.60 -1.79
C ASN A 194 -23.51 2.57 -0.67
N TRP A 195 -23.80 2.93 0.59
CA TRP A 195 -23.52 2.09 1.74
C TRP A 195 -24.14 0.69 1.65
N ASP A 196 -25.39 0.59 1.17
CA ASP A 196 -26.10 -0.69 0.98
C ASP A 196 -25.38 -1.67 0.05
N PHE A 197 -24.65 -1.15 -0.93
CA PHE A 197 -23.77 -1.96 -1.78
C PHE A 197 -22.44 -2.25 -1.09
N LEU A 198 -21.79 -1.23 -0.54
CA LEU A 198 -20.46 -1.33 0.06
C LEU A 198 -20.43 -2.28 1.26
N GLN A 199 -21.49 -2.31 2.08
CA GLN A 199 -21.56 -3.17 3.26
C GLN A 199 -21.50 -4.66 2.93
N LYS A 200 -21.87 -5.06 1.70
CA LYS A 200 -21.87 -6.45 1.21
C LYS A 200 -20.51 -6.89 0.66
N ILE A 201 -19.62 -5.95 0.35
CA ILE A 201 -18.31 -6.25 -0.26
C ILE A 201 -17.38 -7.00 0.70
N ILE A 202 -17.60 -6.89 2.01
CA ILE A 202 -16.85 -7.64 3.02
C ILE A 202 -16.89 -9.16 2.80
N ASP A 203 -17.95 -9.68 2.17
CA ASP A 203 -18.11 -11.11 1.89
C ASP A 203 -17.26 -11.59 0.69
N GLN A 204 -16.58 -10.68 -0.01
CA GLN A 204 -15.67 -11.05 -1.08
C GLN A 204 -14.44 -11.78 -0.53
N PRO A 205 -13.97 -12.83 -1.22
CA PRO A 205 -12.79 -13.56 -0.78
C PRO A 205 -11.54 -12.66 -0.85
N PRO A 206 -10.58 -12.84 0.06
CA PRO A 206 -9.33 -12.11 0.02
C PRO A 206 -8.49 -12.50 -1.20
N ASN A 207 -7.70 -11.55 -1.71
CA ASN A 207 -6.73 -11.75 -2.77
C ASN A 207 -5.60 -12.70 -2.33
N LYS A 208 -4.88 -13.38 -3.23
CA LYS A 208 -3.92 -14.42 -2.81
C LYS A 208 -2.83 -13.83 -1.91
N MET A 209 -2.42 -14.57 -0.87
CA MET A 209 -1.32 -14.16 0.03
C MET A 209 -0.04 -13.77 -0.73
N ALA A 210 0.25 -14.43 -1.85
CA ALA A 210 1.42 -14.13 -2.68
C ALA A 210 1.31 -12.79 -3.45
N GLU A 211 0.13 -12.20 -3.61
CA GLU A 211 -0.01 -10.96 -4.39
C GLU A 211 0.43 -9.74 -3.59
N ASP A 212 0.05 -9.65 -2.31
CA ASP A 212 0.42 -8.51 -1.46
C ASP A 212 0.47 -8.83 0.04
N CYS A 213 0.59 -10.09 0.44
CA CYS A 213 0.52 -10.52 1.84
C CYS A 213 -0.69 -9.95 2.59
N ARG A 214 -1.86 -9.88 1.93
CA ARG A 214 -3.11 -9.32 2.45
C ARG A 214 -3.05 -7.84 2.82
N ASN A 215 -2.02 -7.10 2.41
CA ASN A 215 -1.87 -5.68 2.74
C ASN A 215 -3.11 -4.88 2.33
N ALA A 216 -3.54 -4.98 1.07
CA ALA A 216 -4.68 -4.22 0.59
C ALA A 216 -6.02 -4.74 1.15
N TYR A 217 -6.12 -6.05 1.38
CA TYR A 217 -7.30 -6.66 1.99
C TYR A 217 -7.51 -6.17 3.43
N LEU A 218 -6.46 -6.18 4.25
CA LEU A 218 -6.48 -5.64 5.61
C LEU A 218 -6.83 -4.15 5.62
N ALA A 219 -6.20 -3.37 4.74
CA ALA A 219 -6.56 -1.96 4.58
C ALA A 219 -8.05 -1.78 4.26
N GLY A 220 -8.60 -2.58 3.34
CA GLY A 220 -10.02 -2.59 3.02
C GLY A 220 -10.92 -2.89 4.21
N LEU A 221 -10.56 -3.88 5.04
CA LEU A 221 -11.30 -4.23 6.26
C LEU A 221 -11.23 -3.14 7.34
N ILE A 222 -10.07 -2.51 7.52
CA ILE A 222 -9.90 -1.36 8.43
C ILE A 222 -10.86 -0.24 8.01
N ALA A 223 -10.85 0.10 6.72
CA ALA A 223 -11.72 1.13 6.18
C ALA A 223 -13.20 0.76 6.29
N TYR A 224 -13.56 -0.50 6.03
CA TYR A 224 -14.91 -1.01 6.22
C TYR A 224 -15.40 -0.77 7.64
N CYS A 225 -14.61 -1.10 8.67
CA CYS A 225 -14.97 -0.86 10.07
C CYS A 225 -15.22 0.63 10.35
N ARG A 226 -14.34 1.50 9.86
CA ARG A 226 -14.43 2.96 10.05
C ARG A 226 -15.62 3.57 9.32
N ILE A 227 -15.92 3.09 8.12
CA ILE A 227 -17.12 3.49 7.37
C ILE A 227 -18.38 3.02 8.10
N ALA A 228 -18.46 1.74 8.47
CA ALA A 228 -19.61 1.18 9.19
C ALA A 228 -19.90 1.94 10.50
N PHE A 229 -18.84 2.27 11.24
CA PHE A 229 -18.95 3.09 12.45
C PHE A 229 -19.54 4.47 12.16
N ARG A 230 -19.07 5.13 11.10
CA ARG A 230 -19.64 6.42 10.66
C ARG A 230 -21.12 6.29 10.25
N MET A 231 -21.48 5.21 9.57
CA MET A 231 -22.86 4.92 9.16
C MET A 231 -23.77 4.50 10.32
N ARG A 232 -23.22 4.36 11.54
CA ARG A 232 -23.91 3.85 12.72
C ARG A 232 -24.48 2.44 12.52
N ASP A 233 -23.82 1.65 11.67
CA ASP A 233 -24.19 0.28 11.36
C ASP A 233 -23.45 -0.69 12.28
N VAL A 234 -24.02 -0.92 13.47
CA VAL A 234 -23.41 -1.74 14.52
C VAL A 234 -23.13 -3.18 14.05
N LYS A 235 -24.03 -3.76 13.24
CA LYS A 235 -23.87 -5.12 12.71
C LYS A 235 -22.70 -5.19 11.74
N ALA A 236 -22.58 -4.20 10.85
CA ALA A 236 -21.43 -4.12 9.97
C ALA A 236 -20.13 -3.88 10.75
N VAL A 237 -20.12 -3.05 11.80
CA VAL A 237 -18.92 -2.88 12.66
C VAL A 237 -18.49 -4.22 13.26
N GLU A 238 -19.40 -4.97 13.87
CA GLU A 238 -19.10 -6.28 14.48
C GLU A 238 -18.56 -7.28 13.45
N LYS A 239 -19.22 -7.39 12.29
CA LYS A 239 -18.76 -8.24 11.18
C LYS A 239 -17.37 -7.84 10.68
N GLY A 240 -17.15 -6.53 10.54
CA GLY A 240 -15.89 -5.93 10.14
C GLY A 240 -14.76 -6.28 11.10
N LEU A 241 -14.98 -6.10 12.39
CA LEU A 241 -14.00 -6.39 13.44
C LEU A 241 -13.60 -7.86 13.45
N ASN A 242 -14.57 -8.77 13.48
CA ASN A 242 -14.32 -10.21 13.49
C ASN A 242 -13.52 -10.66 12.26
N THR A 243 -13.82 -10.09 11.09
CA THR A 243 -13.12 -10.40 9.84
C THR A 243 -11.71 -9.81 9.82
N ALA A 244 -11.55 -8.55 10.27
CA ALA A 244 -10.26 -7.87 10.35
C ALA A 244 -9.31 -8.56 11.32
N GLN A 245 -9.78 -8.94 12.51
CA GLN A 245 -8.99 -9.66 13.51
C GLN A 245 -8.44 -10.98 12.97
N ARG A 246 -9.26 -11.77 12.27
CA ARG A 246 -8.81 -13.01 11.62
C ARG A 246 -7.75 -12.74 10.56
N ALA A 247 -7.97 -11.74 9.71
CA ALA A 247 -7.02 -11.36 8.67
C ALA A 247 -5.71 -10.83 9.25
N PHE A 248 -5.73 -10.13 10.39
CA PHE A 248 -4.52 -9.69 11.09
C PHE A 248 -3.72 -10.88 11.58
N ARG A 249 -4.39 -11.88 12.18
CA ARG A 249 -3.74 -13.12 12.60
C ARG A 249 -3.12 -13.87 11.43
N GLU A 250 -3.85 -14.06 10.33
CA GLU A 250 -3.30 -14.67 9.11
C GLU A 250 -2.04 -13.94 8.61
N ARG A 251 -2.03 -12.61 8.66
CA ARG A 251 -0.86 -11.83 8.27
C ARG A 251 0.30 -12.02 9.26
N LEU A 252 0.05 -11.94 10.55
CA LEU A 252 1.11 -12.10 11.55
C LEU A 252 1.68 -13.53 11.54
N GLU A 253 0.84 -14.54 11.35
CA GLU A 253 1.27 -15.92 11.16
C GLU A 253 2.22 -16.04 9.97
N TYR A 254 1.93 -15.35 8.87
CA TYR A 254 2.84 -15.28 7.73
C TYR A 254 4.20 -14.66 8.11
N GLU A 255 4.22 -13.54 8.83
CA GLU A 255 5.47 -12.89 9.22
C GLU A 255 6.34 -13.77 10.13
N TYR A 256 5.72 -14.46 11.10
CA TYR A 256 6.42 -15.37 12.01
C TYR A 256 6.79 -16.72 11.37
N ALA A 257 6.02 -17.20 10.39
CA ALA A 257 6.34 -18.43 9.67
C ALA A 257 7.51 -18.25 8.70
N TYR A 258 7.65 -17.06 8.10
CA TYR A 258 8.59 -16.78 7.02
C TYR A 258 9.61 -15.68 7.38
N THR A 259 10.36 -15.88 8.47
CA THR A 259 11.33 -14.91 9.01
C THR A 259 12.58 -14.69 8.13
N ARG A 260 12.89 -15.63 7.23
CA ARG A 260 14.07 -15.62 6.35
C ARG A 260 13.73 -15.81 4.86
N GLY A 261 12.47 -15.62 4.49
CA GLY A 261 12.01 -15.86 3.14
C GLY A 261 10.71 -15.15 2.85
N GLY A 262 9.96 -15.61 1.84
CA GLY A 262 8.62 -15.10 1.57
C GLY A 262 8.53 -13.67 1.01
N LEU A 263 9.64 -12.92 0.99
CA LEU A 263 9.70 -11.53 0.54
C LEU A 263 9.29 -11.36 -0.94
N ILE A 264 9.89 -12.16 -1.83
CA ILE A 264 9.68 -12.08 -3.28
C ILE A 264 8.65 -13.12 -3.70
N THR A 265 7.58 -12.68 -4.33
CA THR A 265 6.52 -13.55 -4.85
C THR A 265 6.51 -13.48 -6.36
N GLN A 266 6.18 -14.61 -6.99
CA GLN A 266 5.83 -14.62 -8.39
C GLN A 266 4.32 -14.42 -8.49
N VAL A 267 3.93 -13.41 -9.24
CA VAL A 267 2.53 -13.12 -9.55
C VAL A 267 2.23 -13.59 -10.97
N PRO A 268 0.96 -13.71 -11.39
CA PRO A 268 0.62 -14.24 -12.70
C PRO A 268 1.45 -13.55 -13.79
N VAL A 269 2.09 -14.38 -14.63
CA VAL A 269 3.05 -14.01 -15.70
C VAL A 269 4.40 -13.54 -15.19
N LEU A 270 5.40 -14.45 -15.16
CA LEU A 270 6.88 -14.29 -15.06
C LEU A 270 7.49 -13.08 -14.32
N ARG A 271 6.69 -12.33 -13.57
CA ARG A 271 7.05 -11.12 -12.86
C ARG A 271 7.17 -11.47 -11.40
N THR A 272 8.20 -10.89 -10.82
CA THR A 272 8.50 -10.98 -9.41
C THR A 272 8.31 -9.60 -8.79
N ILE A 273 7.66 -9.59 -7.63
CA ILE A 273 7.35 -8.39 -6.86
C ILE A 273 7.79 -8.58 -5.41
N PHE A 274 7.91 -7.49 -4.66
CA PHE A 274 8.02 -7.56 -3.20
C PHE A 274 6.63 -7.64 -2.59
N GLY A 275 5.94 -8.77 -2.81
CA GLY A 275 4.57 -9.00 -2.37
C GLY A 275 4.36 -8.72 -0.88
N ARG A 276 5.37 -8.92 -0.03
CA ARG A 276 5.29 -8.59 1.40
C ARG A 276 5.05 -7.09 1.68
N TRP A 277 5.47 -6.22 0.78
CA TRP A 277 5.43 -4.76 0.94
C TRP A 277 4.51 -4.05 -0.05
N ARG A 278 3.93 -4.79 -0.98
CA ARG A 278 2.97 -4.27 -1.95
C ARG A 278 1.70 -3.79 -1.28
N ASN A 279 1.19 -2.62 -1.68
CA ASN A 279 -0.02 -2.00 -1.13
C ASN A 279 0.00 -1.74 0.39
N LEU A 280 1.18 -1.59 1.00
CA LEU A 280 1.27 -1.20 2.42
C LEU A 280 0.56 0.13 2.69
N THR A 281 -0.20 0.17 3.78
CA THR A 281 -0.77 1.38 4.37
C THR A 281 -0.10 1.67 5.71
N PRO A 282 -0.24 2.89 6.28
CA PRO A 282 0.32 3.21 7.59
C PRO A 282 -0.07 2.21 8.68
N GLU A 283 -1.34 1.80 8.74
CA GLU A 283 -1.85 0.89 9.78
C GLU A 283 -1.22 -0.50 9.68
N VAL A 284 -1.15 -1.06 8.48
CA VAL A 284 -0.56 -2.39 8.25
C VAL A 284 0.95 -2.33 8.45
N GLY A 285 1.61 -1.24 8.02
CA GLY A 285 3.03 -1.04 8.30
C GLY A 285 3.32 -0.92 9.80
N ARG A 286 2.45 -0.25 10.57
CA ARG A 286 2.54 -0.19 12.03
C ARG A 286 2.37 -1.56 12.68
N LEU A 287 1.43 -2.38 12.20
CA LEU A 287 1.27 -3.76 12.66
C LEU A 287 2.56 -4.55 12.47
N CYS A 288 3.14 -4.52 11.27
CA CYS A 288 4.40 -5.20 10.98
C CYS A 288 5.56 -4.63 11.81
N SER A 289 5.58 -3.31 12.06
CA SER A 289 6.58 -2.69 12.95
C SER A 289 6.43 -3.11 14.40
N ALA A 290 5.22 -3.39 14.89
CA ALA A 290 5.00 -3.81 16.27
C ALA A 290 5.43 -5.26 16.50
N TYR A 291 5.11 -6.17 15.56
CA TYR A 291 5.28 -7.61 15.78
C TYR A 291 6.39 -8.26 14.97
N ALA A 292 6.75 -7.69 13.82
CA ALA A 292 7.65 -8.32 12.86
C ALA A 292 8.85 -7.44 12.48
N LEU A 293 9.16 -6.40 13.26
CA LEU A 293 10.21 -5.43 12.91
C LEU A 293 11.56 -6.10 12.61
N GLN A 294 11.96 -7.07 13.43
CA GLN A 294 13.24 -7.76 13.26
C GLN A 294 13.27 -8.61 11.98
N THR A 295 12.16 -9.28 11.64
CA THR A 295 12.01 -9.96 10.36
C THR A 295 12.18 -8.99 9.20
N HIS A 296 11.52 -7.83 9.25
CA HIS A 296 11.60 -6.84 8.18
C HIS A 296 12.99 -6.19 8.07
N LYS A 297 13.68 -5.93 9.19
CA LYS A 297 15.07 -5.48 9.20
C LYS A 297 15.98 -6.49 8.52
N HIS A 298 15.91 -7.75 8.95
CA HIS A 298 16.69 -8.84 8.36
C HIS A 298 16.45 -8.95 6.84
N LEU A 299 15.18 -8.92 6.41
CA LEU A 299 14.84 -9.01 5.00
C LEU A 299 15.35 -7.80 4.20
N MET A 300 15.31 -6.60 4.77
CA MET A 300 15.87 -5.39 4.17
C MET A 300 17.39 -5.50 4.05
N ASP A 301 18.08 -5.80 5.15
CA ASP A 301 19.54 -5.85 5.22
C ASP A 301 20.09 -6.88 4.23
N VAL A 302 19.54 -8.10 4.25
CA VAL A 302 20.02 -9.19 3.41
C VAL A 302 19.56 -9.01 1.97
N TYR A 303 18.25 -8.94 1.70
CA TYR A 303 17.77 -9.06 0.32
C TYR A 303 17.73 -7.74 -0.44
N ILE A 304 17.73 -6.60 0.24
CA ILE A 304 17.67 -5.30 -0.41
C ILE A 304 19.02 -4.60 -0.33
N ASP A 305 19.50 -4.29 0.86
CA ASP A 305 20.70 -3.48 1.03
C ASP A 305 21.95 -4.21 0.53
N TYR A 306 22.10 -5.50 0.84
CA TYR A 306 23.25 -6.27 0.36
C TYR A 306 23.10 -6.72 -1.11
N HIS A 307 21.98 -7.35 -1.48
CA HIS A 307 21.85 -7.95 -2.82
C HIS A 307 21.39 -6.97 -3.91
N ARG A 308 20.82 -5.81 -3.56
CA ARG A 308 20.20 -4.88 -4.50
C ARG A 308 20.46 -3.41 -4.11
N PRO A 309 21.71 -2.98 -3.87
CA PRO A 309 22.01 -1.66 -3.29
C PRO A 309 21.50 -0.48 -4.14
N THR A 310 21.15 -0.72 -5.40
CA THR A 310 20.68 0.28 -6.37
C THR A 310 19.18 0.15 -6.68
N TRP A 311 18.39 -0.48 -5.80
CA TRP A 311 16.95 -0.75 -5.95
C TRP A 311 16.09 0.51 -6.17
N TYR A 312 16.60 1.68 -5.76
CA TYR A 312 15.87 2.94 -5.76
C TYR A 312 16.06 3.78 -7.04
N LEU A 313 17.06 3.44 -7.85
CA LEU A 313 17.39 4.18 -9.06
C LEU A 313 16.36 3.89 -10.16
N ALA A 314 15.73 4.93 -10.67
CA ALA A 314 14.84 4.87 -11.82
C ALA A 314 15.64 4.47 -13.06
N TRP A 315 15.05 3.60 -13.88
CA TRP A 315 15.67 3.07 -15.11
C TRP A 315 16.99 2.30 -14.91
N ASN A 316 17.29 1.91 -13.67
CA ASN A 316 18.46 1.09 -13.39
C ASN A 316 18.25 -0.37 -13.83
N VAL A 317 19.37 -1.09 -13.98
CA VAL A 317 19.37 -2.48 -14.41
C VAL A 317 18.66 -3.35 -13.37
N GLU A 318 17.77 -4.23 -13.84
CA GLU A 318 17.06 -5.19 -13.01
C GLU A 318 18.06 -6.18 -12.38
N THR A 319 17.99 -6.31 -11.05
CA THR A 319 18.81 -7.25 -10.28
C THR A 319 18.00 -8.48 -9.81
N MET A 320 16.67 -8.46 -9.96
CA MET A 320 15.81 -9.65 -9.88
C MET A 320 15.79 -10.38 -11.23
N TRP A 321 16.71 -11.34 -11.38
CA TRP A 321 16.95 -12.19 -12.56
C TRP A 321 15.78 -13.11 -13.02
N ARG A 322 14.52 -12.64 -12.94
CA ARG A 322 13.34 -13.37 -13.44
C ARG A 322 12.36 -12.53 -14.24
N ASN A 323 12.42 -11.21 -14.15
CA ASN A 323 11.48 -10.34 -14.85
C ASN A 323 11.72 -10.29 -16.36
N GLU A 324 12.87 -10.81 -16.83
CA GLU A 324 13.37 -10.76 -18.23
C GLU A 324 13.38 -9.35 -18.85
N CYS A 325 13.10 -8.33 -18.05
CA CYS A 325 13.24 -6.91 -18.33
C CYS A 325 14.64 -6.47 -17.91
N PRO A 326 15.34 -5.67 -18.72
CA PRO A 326 16.63 -5.12 -18.32
C PRO A 326 16.51 -4.07 -17.22
N PHE A 327 15.31 -3.57 -16.90
CA PHE A 327 15.10 -2.47 -15.96
C PHE A 327 14.31 -2.87 -14.71
N ALA A 328 14.69 -2.31 -13.57
CA ALA A 328 13.94 -2.45 -12.33
C ALA A 328 12.55 -1.80 -12.45
N PHE A 329 11.51 -2.53 -12.03
CA PHE A 329 10.16 -2.01 -12.09
C PHE A 329 9.91 -0.86 -11.10
N PRO A 330 9.13 0.17 -11.48
CA PRO A 330 8.72 1.24 -10.57
C PRO A 330 8.07 0.73 -9.27
N THR A 331 7.30 -0.36 -9.35
CA THR A 331 6.64 -0.95 -8.17
C THR A 331 7.65 -1.47 -7.16
N MET A 332 8.79 -2.01 -7.58
CA MET A 332 9.79 -2.55 -6.65
C MET A 332 10.37 -1.44 -5.79
N SER A 333 10.73 -0.31 -6.40
CA SER A 333 11.17 0.86 -5.66
C SER A 333 10.09 1.35 -4.70
N ALA A 334 8.84 1.47 -5.17
CA ALA A 334 7.72 1.91 -4.34
C ALA A 334 7.47 0.99 -3.13
N GLU A 335 7.50 -0.33 -3.34
CA GLU A 335 7.32 -1.37 -2.32
C GLU A 335 8.40 -1.29 -1.24
N VAL A 336 9.67 -1.22 -1.63
CA VAL A 336 10.80 -1.10 -0.68
C VAL A 336 10.73 0.23 0.07
N PHE A 337 10.43 1.33 -0.61
CA PHE A 337 10.35 2.65 0.00
C PHE A 337 9.22 2.71 1.05
N ALA A 338 8.06 2.12 0.74
CA ALA A 338 6.94 2.02 1.68
C ALA A 338 7.31 1.20 2.93
N ALA A 339 8.04 0.09 2.78
CA ALA A 339 8.50 -0.70 3.92
C ALA A 339 9.49 0.08 4.81
N ARG A 340 10.44 0.81 4.21
CA ARG A 340 11.37 1.67 4.95
C ARG A 340 10.64 2.78 5.72
N ALA A 341 9.66 3.41 5.07
CA ALA A 341 8.90 4.50 5.69
C ALA A 341 7.95 4.03 6.78
N PHE A 342 7.12 3.01 6.50
CA PHE A 342 6.04 2.62 7.43
C PHE A 342 6.46 1.57 8.47
N ILE A 343 7.32 0.62 8.11
CA ILE A 343 7.71 -0.49 9.00
C ILE A 343 9.00 -0.12 9.74
N LEU A 344 10.05 0.26 9.00
CA LEU A 344 11.35 0.56 9.61
C LEU A 344 11.41 1.97 10.20
N ARG A 345 10.48 2.85 9.80
CA ARG A 345 10.40 4.26 10.22
C ARG A 345 11.73 4.99 10.05
N GLU A 346 12.35 4.79 8.89
CA GLU A 346 13.62 5.44 8.59
C GLU A 346 13.47 6.98 8.57
N PRO A 347 14.48 7.72 9.05
CA PRO A 347 14.42 9.18 9.08
C PRO A 347 14.41 9.76 7.67
N ALA A 348 13.87 10.98 7.54
CA ALA A 348 13.75 11.68 6.26
C ALA A 348 15.07 11.79 5.49
N GLU A 349 16.20 12.01 6.17
CA GLU A 349 17.52 12.10 5.51
C GLU A 349 17.93 10.79 4.83
N LYS A 350 17.58 9.64 5.42
CA LYS A 350 17.85 8.34 4.80
C LYS A 350 16.92 8.10 3.62
N LEU A 351 15.63 8.35 3.77
CA LEU A 351 14.63 8.19 2.70
C LEU A 351 14.92 9.09 1.49
N LYS A 352 15.35 10.33 1.73
CA LYS A 352 15.79 11.27 0.71
C LYS A 352 16.90 10.72 -0.18
N GLY A 353 17.84 9.97 0.40
CA GLY A 353 18.92 9.30 -0.34
C GLY A 353 18.42 8.29 -1.37
N PHE A 354 17.17 7.85 -1.26
CA PHE A 354 16.53 6.87 -2.15
C PHE A 354 15.46 7.45 -3.08
N LEU A 355 15.30 8.78 -3.15
CA LEU A 355 14.18 9.38 -3.92
C LEU A 355 14.35 9.20 -5.44
N ASP A 356 15.57 9.39 -5.94
CA ASP A 356 15.94 9.51 -7.36
C ASP A 356 14.99 10.40 -8.20
N ILE A 357 14.86 10.17 -9.50
CA ILE A 357 13.95 10.86 -10.43
C ILE A 357 12.64 10.07 -10.65
N PRO A 358 11.58 10.69 -11.20
CA PRO A 358 10.40 9.96 -11.66
C PRO A 358 10.73 8.99 -12.79
N TRP A 359 10.02 7.86 -12.88
CA TRP A 359 10.09 6.99 -14.05
C TRP A 359 9.37 7.62 -15.24
N CYS A 360 8.23 8.29 -15.01
CA CYS A 360 7.38 8.78 -16.07
C CYS A 360 6.79 10.17 -15.73
N LYS A 361 6.04 10.76 -16.67
CA LYS A 361 5.19 11.93 -16.36
C LYS A 361 4.08 11.50 -15.41
N ALA A 362 3.63 12.40 -14.53
CA ALA A 362 2.53 12.10 -13.59
C ALA A 362 2.75 10.79 -12.81
N ASP A 363 3.99 10.54 -12.37
CA ASP A 363 4.39 9.31 -11.69
C ASP A 363 3.79 9.24 -10.27
N LEU A 364 2.86 8.30 -10.09
CA LEU A 364 2.17 8.11 -8.82
C LEU A 364 3.13 7.69 -7.70
N PHE A 365 4.11 6.85 -8.00
CA PHE A 365 5.05 6.34 -7.00
C PHE A 365 6.06 7.40 -6.60
N TYR A 366 6.52 8.24 -7.53
CA TYR A 366 7.38 9.38 -7.19
C TYR A 366 6.68 10.36 -6.24
N ILE A 367 5.41 10.68 -6.50
CA ILE A 367 4.59 11.51 -5.59
C ILE A 367 4.47 10.85 -4.21
N GLN A 368 4.21 9.54 -4.14
CA GLN A 368 4.16 8.81 -2.88
C GLN A 368 5.50 8.81 -2.11
N LYS A 369 6.64 8.71 -2.82
CA LYS A 369 7.97 8.82 -2.22
C LYS A 369 8.23 10.20 -1.60
N LEU A 370 7.83 11.27 -2.28
CA LEU A 370 7.88 12.63 -1.71
C LEU A 370 7.05 12.73 -0.42
N LEU A 371 5.87 12.13 -0.40
CA LEU A 371 5.01 12.10 0.78
C LEU A 371 5.67 11.37 1.95
N PHE A 372 6.29 10.22 1.71
CA PHE A 372 7.04 9.51 2.76
C PHE A 372 8.16 10.37 3.36
N ILE A 373 8.91 11.11 2.54
CA ILE A 373 9.98 12.00 3.02
C ILE A 373 9.40 13.15 3.86
N ILE A 374 8.34 13.81 3.38
CA ILE A 374 7.66 14.88 4.12
C ILE A 374 7.19 14.35 5.47
N GLU A 375 6.52 13.19 5.47
CA GLU A 375 5.98 12.57 6.67
C GLU A 375 7.06 12.19 7.69
N ALA A 376 8.23 11.75 7.23
CA ALA A 376 9.37 11.38 8.07
C ALA A 376 10.09 12.58 8.73
N HIS A 377 9.79 13.83 8.34
CA HIS A 377 10.22 15.02 9.09
C HIS A 377 9.33 15.31 10.31
N GLY A 378 8.17 14.68 10.40
CA GLY A 378 7.25 14.82 11.53
C GLY A 378 7.31 13.62 12.45
N GLU A 379 6.73 13.81 13.64
CA GLU A 379 6.50 12.74 14.59
C GLU A 379 5.12 12.14 14.35
N VAL A 380 5.05 10.81 14.27
CA VAL A 380 3.81 10.06 14.02
C VAL A 380 3.15 9.69 15.34
N PHE A 381 2.03 10.33 15.62
CA PHE A 381 1.12 9.98 16.71
C PHE A 381 0.00 9.09 16.17
N TRP A 382 -0.49 8.19 17.01
CA TRP A 382 -1.65 7.36 16.70
C TRP A 382 -2.81 7.80 17.57
N GLN A 383 -3.87 8.26 16.93
CA GLN A 383 -5.06 8.74 17.64
C GLN A 383 -6.23 7.83 17.33
N THR A 384 -7.07 7.56 18.33
CA THR A 384 -8.34 6.88 18.12
C THR A 384 -9.20 7.67 17.15
N TYR A 385 -9.75 6.99 16.16
CA TYR A 385 -10.66 7.54 15.17
C TYR A 385 -12.00 7.85 15.85
N ASN A 386 -12.14 9.10 16.33
CA ASN A 386 -13.35 9.57 17.00
C ASN A 386 -13.74 10.98 16.51
N ARG A 387 -13.78 11.18 15.19
CA ARG A 387 -14.17 12.47 14.61
C ARG A 387 -15.69 12.65 14.67
N ASN A 388 -16.15 13.37 15.70
CA ASN A 388 -17.41 14.13 15.74
C ASN A 388 -18.71 13.36 15.48
N LEU A 389 -18.94 12.22 16.15
CA LEU A 389 -20.30 11.95 16.58
C LEU A 389 -20.55 12.79 17.84
N PRO A 390 -21.58 13.66 17.91
CA PRO A 390 -22.00 14.20 19.20
C PRO A 390 -22.22 12.99 20.12
N LEU A 391 -21.58 13.01 21.29
CA LEU A 391 -21.73 12.01 22.34
C LEU A 391 -23.18 12.03 22.85
N THR A 392 -24.13 11.52 22.06
CA THR A 392 -25.48 11.25 22.53
C THR A 392 -25.45 9.92 23.27
N THR A 393 -25.04 10.00 24.55
CA THR A 393 -25.34 9.15 25.73
C THR A 393 -25.37 7.61 25.62
N ALA A 394 -24.97 7.01 24.50
CA ALA A 394 -24.78 5.57 24.38
C ALA A 394 -23.59 5.31 23.44
N SER A 395 -22.41 5.84 23.79
CA SER A 395 -21.19 5.27 23.24
C SER A 395 -21.11 3.81 23.72
N PRO A 396 -20.79 2.85 22.85
CA PRO A 396 -20.34 1.54 23.32
C PRO A 396 -19.19 1.81 24.30
N VAL A 397 -19.35 1.36 25.55
CA VAL A 397 -18.34 1.50 26.59
C VAL A 397 -17.13 0.69 26.12
N TRP A 398 -16.17 1.37 25.51
CA TRP A 398 -14.84 0.80 25.34
C TRP A 398 -14.25 0.68 26.74
N PRO A 399 -13.58 -0.43 27.09
CA PRO A 399 -12.92 -0.55 28.38
C PRO A 399 -11.75 0.45 28.41
N GLU A 400 -12.02 1.67 28.87
CA GLU A 400 -11.05 2.76 28.99
C GLU A 400 -10.04 2.53 30.15
N GLY A 401 -10.03 1.35 30.78
CA GLY A 401 -9.31 1.09 32.03
C GLY A 401 -7.88 0.55 31.94
N GLU A 402 -7.43 -0.05 30.84
CA GLU A 402 -6.17 -0.85 30.86
C GLU A 402 -5.09 -0.45 29.84
N LEU A 403 -5.36 0.50 28.95
CA LEU A 403 -4.48 0.73 27.79
C LEU A 403 -3.24 1.60 28.06
N SER A 404 -3.14 2.32 29.18
CA SER A 404 -2.01 3.26 29.40
C SER A 404 -0.75 2.63 30.01
N GLN A 405 -0.80 1.41 30.56
CA GLN A 405 0.36 0.78 31.23
C GLN A 405 1.16 -0.22 30.36
N SER A 406 0.67 -0.63 29.19
CA SER A 406 1.35 -1.65 28.37
C SER A 406 2.45 -1.14 27.44
N GLN A 407 2.63 0.19 27.30
CA GLN A 407 3.63 0.74 26.39
C GLN A 407 5.09 0.57 26.86
N SER A 408 5.36 0.19 28.13
CA SER A 408 6.73 0.03 28.64
C SER A 408 7.30 -1.40 28.56
N LYS A 409 6.50 -2.41 28.16
CA LYS A 409 6.95 -3.82 28.15
C LYS A 409 7.37 -4.38 26.79
N LEU A 410 7.20 -3.64 25.69
CA LEU A 410 7.42 -4.13 24.32
C LEU A 410 8.81 -3.81 23.72
N VAL A 411 9.81 -3.50 24.56
CA VAL A 411 11.22 -3.36 24.12
C VAL A 411 12.10 -4.22 25.02
N ARG A 412 12.07 -5.54 24.82
CA ARG A 412 13.17 -6.47 25.16
C ARG A 412 13.23 -7.60 24.15
#